data_AF-A0A8H7W071-F1
#
_entry.id   AF-A0A8H7W071-F1
#
_cell.length_a   1.000
_cell.length_b   1.000
_cell.length_c   1.000
_cell.angle_alpha   90.00
_cell.angle_beta   90.00
_cell.angle_gamma   90.00
#
_symmetry.space_group_name_H-M   'P 1'
#
loop_
_entity.id
_entity.type
_entity.pdbx_description
1 polymer ?
#
loop_
_entity_poly.entity_id
_entity_poly.type
_entity_poly.pdbx_seq_one_letter_code
_entity_poly.pdbx_strand_id
1 'polypeptide(L)'
;MICLRSLLALTSFLALTSASALPSDTAAEIFHFNLLARQEPGTPLYACHLACGTAVTLSRGASPCTDVAFLIDYTDCLACADASIQNVWRYYGATLTIAGEKCGLSTTPVVAVSDK
;
A
#
# COMPACT_ATOMS: atom_id res chain seq x y z
N MET A 1 54.56 51.77 -9.62
CA MET A 1 54.18 52.64 -8.50
C MET A 1 52.80 52.21 -7.99
N ILE A 2 52.73 51.82 -6.71
CA ILE A 2 51.57 51.94 -5.77
C ILE A 2 50.33 51.08 -6.10
N CYS A 3 49.78 50.25 -5.21
CA CYS A 3 50.18 49.79 -3.87
C CYS A 3 49.33 48.56 -3.50
N LEU A 4 49.99 47.56 -2.94
CA LEU A 4 49.39 46.47 -2.17
C LEU A 4 48.85 47.05 -0.85
N ARG A 5 47.55 47.37 -0.80
CA ARG A 5 46.72 47.73 0.37
C ARG A 5 45.34 48.05 -0.23
N SER A 6 44.37 47.15 -0.21
CA SER A 6 43.61 46.89 1.01
C SER A 6 43.10 45.46 1.01
N LEU A 7 43.74 44.65 1.86
CA LEU A 7 43.07 43.53 2.52
C LEU A 7 41.79 44.04 3.20
N LEU A 8 40.81 43.14 3.33
CA LEU A 8 39.64 43.18 4.21
C LEU A 8 38.43 43.98 3.69
N ALA A 9 37.58 43.29 2.92
CA ALA A 9 36.14 43.42 3.12
C ALA A 9 35.60 42.02 3.43
N LEU A 10 35.33 41.81 4.72
CA LEU A 10 34.75 40.60 5.31
C LEU A 10 33.47 40.18 4.56
N THR A 11 33.50 39.06 3.86
CA THR A 11 32.29 38.33 3.49
C THR A 11 31.92 37.41 4.65
N SER A 12 31.12 37.93 5.58
CA SER A 12 30.52 37.13 6.64
C SER A 12 29.47 36.19 6.05
N PHE A 13 29.85 34.95 5.76
CA PHE A 13 28.88 33.89 5.52
C PHE A 13 28.27 33.48 6.86
N LEU A 14 27.08 34.00 7.18
CA LEU A 14 26.25 33.37 8.22
C LEU A 14 25.77 32.03 7.66
N ALA A 15 26.42 30.94 8.03
CA ALA A 15 25.89 29.61 7.84
C ALA A 15 24.65 29.46 8.72
N LEU A 16 23.46 29.64 8.13
CA LEU A 16 22.21 29.33 8.77
C LEU A 16 22.09 27.80 8.85
N THR A 17 22.64 27.21 9.90
CA THR A 17 22.48 25.77 10.16
C THR A 17 21.01 25.50 10.41
N SER A 18 20.34 24.97 9.40
CA SER A 18 18.98 24.47 9.54
C SER A 18 19.07 23.22 10.39
N ALA A 19 18.74 23.32 11.68
CA ALA A 19 18.55 22.14 12.52
C ALA A 19 17.29 21.42 12.03
N SER A 20 17.44 20.52 11.06
CA SER A 20 16.41 19.56 10.74
C SER A 20 16.26 18.65 11.95
N ALA A 21 15.19 18.88 12.74
CA ALA A 21 14.74 17.93 13.73
C ALA A 21 14.36 16.64 13.00
N LEU A 22 15.32 15.70 12.89
CA LEU A 22 15.02 14.36 12.44
C LEU A 22 13.98 13.79 13.41
N PRO A 23 12.85 13.25 12.94
CA PRO A 23 12.06 12.39 13.81
C PRO A 23 13.03 11.34 14.35
N SER A 24 13.12 11.23 15.68
CA SER A 24 13.94 10.21 16.32
C SER A 24 13.58 8.88 15.66
N ASP A 25 14.55 8.12 15.14
CA ASP A 25 14.29 6.83 14.45
C ASP A 25 13.32 5.96 15.25
N THR A 26 13.36 6.08 16.58
CA THR A 26 12.44 5.47 17.53
C THR A 26 10.95 5.78 17.28
N ALA A 27 10.56 7.02 16.99
CA ALA A 27 9.15 7.39 16.78
C ALA A 27 8.61 6.87 15.44
N ALA A 28 9.43 6.91 14.39
CA ALA A 28 9.09 6.35 13.09
C ALA A 28 8.98 4.82 13.15
N GLU A 29 9.92 4.15 13.81
CA GLU A 29 9.90 2.71 14.07
C GLU A 29 8.67 2.30 14.90
N ILE A 30 8.39 2.97 16.02
CA ILE A 30 7.21 2.70 16.85
C ILE A 30 5.92 2.87 16.03
N PHE A 31 5.83 3.91 15.21
CA PHE A 31 4.68 4.11 14.33
C PHE A 31 4.54 2.99 13.30
N HIS A 32 5.65 2.58 12.67
CA HIS A 32 5.67 1.48 11.69
C HIS A 32 5.26 0.14 12.31
N PHE A 33 5.81 -0.20 13.48
CA PHE A 33 5.42 -1.40 14.23
C PHE A 33 3.93 -1.40 14.60
N ASN A 34 3.40 -0.26 15.07
CA ASN A 34 1.98 -0.15 15.39
C ASN A 34 1.08 -0.28 14.16
N LEU A 35 1.52 0.21 12.99
CA LEU A 35 0.82 0.02 11.73
C LEU A 35 0.81 -1.44 11.31
N LEU A 36 1.96 -2.12 11.34
CA LEU A 36 2.07 -3.54 11.01
C LEU A 36 1.24 -4.41 11.98
N ALA A 37 1.28 -4.10 13.27
CA ALA A 37 0.49 -4.80 14.29
C ALA A 37 -1.03 -4.68 14.03
N ARG A 38 -1.50 -3.57 13.45
CA ARG A 38 -2.90 -3.39 13.05
C ARG A 38 -3.30 -4.15 11.80
N GLN A 39 -2.33 -4.50 10.95
CA GLN A 39 -2.61 -5.32 9.77
C GLN A 39 -2.67 -6.81 10.12
N GLU A 40 -2.03 -7.23 11.20
CA GLU A 40 -1.94 -8.63 11.64
C GLU A 40 -1.52 -9.61 10.52
N PRO A 41 -0.34 -9.42 9.89
CA PRO A 41 0.14 -10.31 8.85
C PRO A 41 0.19 -11.78 9.28
N GLY A 42 -0.20 -12.68 8.37
CA GLY A 42 -0.29 -14.12 8.63
C GLY A 42 -1.67 -14.59 9.08
N THR A 43 -2.61 -13.69 9.35
CA THR A 43 -4.02 -14.07 9.60
C THR A 43 -4.79 -14.31 8.31
N PRO A 44 -5.87 -15.13 8.33
CA PRO A 44 -6.78 -15.28 7.19
C PRO A 44 -7.42 -13.96 6.76
N LEU A 45 -7.74 -13.07 7.71
CA LEU A 45 -8.33 -11.76 7.41
C LEU A 45 -7.33 -10.87 6.67
N TYR A 46 -6.07 -10.81 7.13
CA TYR A 46 -5.02 -10.07 6.45
C TYR A 46 -4.79 -10.59 5.04
N ALA A 47 -4.68 -11.92 4.88
CA ALA A 47 -4.49 -12.54 3.57
C ALA A 47 -5.64 -12.17 2.62
N CYS A 48 -6.88 -12.16 3.10
CA CYS A 48 -8.03 -11.78 2.29
C CYS A 48 -7.99 -10.31 1.85
N HIS A 49 -7.71 -9.40 2.79
CA HIS A 49 -7.52 -7.98 2.47
C HIS A 49 -6.36 -7.74 1.50
N LEU A 50 -5.26 -8.50 1.64
CA LEU A 50 -4.09 -8.39 0.78
C LEU A 50 -4.42 -8.84 -0.65
N ALA A 51 -5.05 -9.99 -0.83
CA ALA A 51 -5.47 -10.48 -2.15
C ALA A 51 -6.44 -9.49 -2.82
N CYS A 52 -7.50 -9.08 -2.13
CA CYS A 52 -8.48 -8.14 -2.67
C CYS A 52 -7.87 -6.76 -2.99
N GLY A 53 -6.99 -6.24 -2.12
CA GLY A 53 -6.30 -4.97 -2.35
C GLY A 53 -5.31 -5.02 -3.52
N THR A 54 -4.59 -6.14 -3.65
CA THR A 54 -3.65 -6.35 -4.75
C THR A 54 -4.40 -6.52 -6.07
N ALA A 55 -5.50 -7.28 -6.09
CA ALA A 55 -6.36 -7.40 -7.25
C ALA A 55 -6.89 -6.04 -7.74
N VAL A 56 -7.29 -5.13 -6.84
CA VAL A 56 -7.72 -3.76 -7.21
C VAL A 56 -6.57 -2.96 -7.83
N THR A 57 -5.36 -3.14 -7.32
CA THR A 57 -4.16 -2.48 -7.87
C THR A 57 -3.88 -2.98 -9.29
N LEU A 58 -3.84 -4.30 -9.47
CA LEU A 58 -3.53 -4.94 -10.73
C LEU A 58 -4.64 -4.77 -11.78
N SER A 59 -5.90 -4.64 -11.36
CA SER A 59 -7.03 -4.39 -12.27
C SER A 59 -6.92 -3.07 -13.03
N ARG A 60 -6.05 -2.15 -12.57
CA ARG A 60 -5.78 -0.85 -13.21
C ARG A 60 -4.65 -0.93 -14.24
N GLY A 61 -4.02 -2.09 -14.40
CA GLY A 61 -3.02 -2.35 -15.42
C GLY A 61 -3.58 -2.30 -16.84
N ALA A 62 -2.70 -2.34 -17.84
CA ALA A 62 -3.07 -2.23 -19.25
C ALA A 62 -3.86 -3.44 -19.79
N SER A 63 -3.67 -4.63 -19.21
CA SER A 63 -4.28 -5.88 -19.70
C SER A 63 -4.60 -6.85 -18.55
N PRO A 64 -5.49 -6.47 -17.62
CA PRO A 64 -5.75 -7.25 -16.40
C PRO A 64 -6.32 -8.63 -16.70
N CYS A 65 -7.14 -8.79 -17.74
CA CYS A 65 -7.79 -10.05 -18.07
C CYS A 65 -6.82 -11.18 -18.47
N THR A 66 -5.56 -10.86 -18.79
CA THR A 66 -4.51 -11.83 -19.09
C THR A 66 -3.32 -11.71 -18.14
N ASP A 67 -3.41 -10.83 -17.13
CA ASP A 67 -2.38 -10.67 -16.11
C ASP A 67 -2.54 -11.79 -15.07
N VAL A 68 -1.57 -12.70 -15.02
CA VAL A 68 -1.60 -13.87 -14.14
C VAL A 68 -1.68 -13.48 -12.67
N ALA A 69 -1.00 -12.39 -12.27
CA ALA A 69 -1.04 -11.94 -10.87
C ALA A 69 -2.44 -11.42 -10.53
N PHE A 70 -3.05 -10.63 -11.41
CA PHE A 70 -4.44 -10.19 -11.22
C PHE A 70 -5.38 -11.38 -11.08
N LEU A 71 -5.29 -12.36 -11.98
CA LEU A 71 -6.20 -13.51 -11.98
C LEU A 71 -6.07 -14.36 -10.70
N ILE A 72 -4.85 -14.52 -10.18
CA ILE A 72 -4.59 -15.20 -8.91
C ILE A 72 -5.20 -14.42 -7.75
N ASP A 73 -4.80 -13.17 -7.56
CA ASP A 73 -5.26 -12.34 -6.43
C ASP A 73 -6.79 -12.11 -6.47
N TYR A 74 -7.36 -12.00 -7.66
CA TYR A 74 -8.81 -11.88 -7.86
C TYR A 74 -9.54 -13.16 -7.42
N THR A 75 -9.03 -14.32 -7.80
CA THR A 75 -9.61 -15.62 -7.42
C THR A 75 -9.50 -15.83 -5.92
N ASP A 76 -8.34 -15.56 -5.33
CA ASP A 76 -8.10 -15.68 -3.90
C ASP A 76 -8.99 -14.73 -3.10
N CYS A 77 -9.17 -13.49 -3.59
CA CYS A 77 -10.13 -12.55 -3.01
C CYS A 77 -11.55 -13.14 -3.00
N LEU A 78 -12.05 -13.67 -4.11
CA LEU A 78 -13.40 -14.25 -4.15
C LEU A 78 -13.54 -15.47 -3.24
N ALA A 79 -12.48 -16.25 -3.04
CA ALA A 79 -12.52 -17.43 -2.17
C ALA A 79 -12.68 -17.09 -0.68
N CYS A 80 -12.32 -15.87 -0.26
CA CYS A 80 -12.34 -15.48 1.15
C CYS A 80 -13.24 -14.28 1.46
N ALA A 81 -13.65 -13.48 0.47
CA ALA A 81 -14.26 -12.17 0.74
C ALA A 81 -15.75 -12.23 1.10
N ASP A 82 -16.31 -13.42 1.27
CA ASP A 82 -17.71 -13.62 1.63
C ASP A 82 -18.08 -13.00 2.99
N ALA A 83 -19.37 -13.13 3.35
CA ALA A 83 -19.87 -12.60 4.61
C ALA A 83 -19.30 -13.31 5.85
N SER A 84 -18.72 -14.52 5.71
CA SER A 84 -18.22 -15.33 6.81
C SER A 84 -16.87 -14.82 7.36
N ILE A 85 -16.00 -14.30 6.49
CA ILE A 85 -14.75 -13.63 6.88
C ILE A 85 -14.99 -12.12 6.98
N GLN A 86 -15.80 -11.69 7.95
CA GLN A 86 -16.04 -10.27 8.24
C GLN A 86 -16.59 -9.45 7.05
N ASN A 87 -17.16 -10.08 6.01
CA ASN A 87 -17.71 -9.39 4.86
C ASN A 87 -16.70 -8.41 4.21
N VAL A 88 -15.50 -8.92 3.89
CA VAL A 88 -14.40 -8.16 3.26
C VAL A 88 -14.83 -7.60 1.90
N TRP A 89 -15.68 -8.31 1.17
CA TRP A 89 -16.16 -7.89 -0.15
C TRP A 89 -16.79 -6.50 -0.15
N ARG A 90 -17.40 -6.07 0.97
CA ARG A 90 -17.97 -4.73 1.10
C ARG A 90 -16.97 -3.60 0.80
N TYR A 91 -15.68 -3.84 1.00
CA TYR A 91 -14.63 -2.83 0.83
C TYR A 91 -14.06 -2.77 -0.59
N TYR A 92 -14.05 -3.89 -1.30
CA TYR A 92 -13.36 -4.03 -2.61
C TYR A 92 -14.31 -4.32 -3.77
N GLY A 93 -15.48 -4.90 -3.47
CA GLY A 93 -16.37 -5.51 -4.44
C GLY A 93 -16.84 -4.57 -5.52
N ALA A 94 -17.13 -3.30 -5.21
CA ALA A 94 -17.55 -2.34 -6.23
C ALA A 94 -16.52 -2.18 -7.38
N THR A 95 -15.23 -2.15 -7.05
CA THR A 95 -14.17 -2.03 -8.06
C THR A 95 -13.93 -3.38 -8.77
N LEU A 96 -13.89 -4.46 -7.99
CA LEU A 96 -13.60 -5.80 -8.50
C LEU A 96 -14.75 -6.41 -9.31
N THR A 97 -16.00 -6.03 -9.07
CA THR A 97 -17.14 -6.38 -9.93
C THR A 97 -16.93 -5.80 -11.32
N ILE A 98 -16.62 -4.50 -11.43
CA ILE A 98 -16.39 -3.84 -12.72
C ILE A 98 -15.21 -4.48 -13.47
N ALA A 99 -14.13 -4.79 -12.75
CA ALA A 99 -12.95 -5.43 -13.35
C ALA A 99 -13.25 -6.87 -13.82
N GLY A 100 -13.90 -7.67 -12.98
CA GLY A 100 -14.25 -9.06 -13.28
C GLY A 100 -15.21 -9.17 -14.45
N GLU A 101 -16.27 -8.36 -14.49
CA GLU A 101 -17.24 -8.35 -15.58
C GLU A 101 -16.60 -8.03 -16.93
N LYS A 102 -15.66 -7.07 -16.98
CA LYS A 102 -14.89 -6.76 -18.20
C LYS A 102 -14.09 -7.94 -18.71
N CYS A 103 -13.66 -8.82 -17.82
CA CYS A 103 -12.89 -10.02 -18.13
C CYS A 103 -13.77 -11.29 -18.26
N GLY A 104 -15.09 -11.19 -18.09
CA GLY A 104 -16.00 -12.33 -18.12
C GLY A 104 -15.86 -13.28 -16.92
N LEU A 105 -15.36 -12.79 -15.79
CA LEU A 105 -15.15 -13.57 -14.56
C LEU A 105 -16.41 -13.52 -13.67
N SER A 106 -16.54 -14.53 -12.79
CA SER A 106 -17.50 -14.45 -11.68
C SER A 106 -17.18 -13.26 -10.79
N THR A 107 -18.21 -12.61 -10.23
CA THR A 107 -18.07 -11.48 -9.30
C THR A 107 -18.70 -11.76 -7.93
N THR A 108 -19.06 -13.03 -7.69
CA THR A 108 -19.69 -13.47 -6.45
C THR A 108 -18.64 -14.20 -5.60
N PRO A 109 -18.31 -13.71 -4.38
CA PRO A 109 -17.47 -14.43 -3.45
C PRO A 109 -18.06 -15.82 -3.16
N VAL A 110 -17.19 -16.83 -3.12
CA VAL A 110 -17.59 -18.19 -2.76
C VAL A 110 -17.85 -18.21 -1.27
N VAL A 111 -18.98 -18.80 -0.86
CA VAL A 111 -19.23 -19.01 0.56
C VAL A 111 -18.22 -20.05 1.06
N ALA A 112 -17.35 -19.68 1.99
CA ALA A 112 -16.42 -20.60 2.60
C ALA A 112 -17.23 -21.64 3.39
N VAL A 113 -17.35 -22.85 2.85
CA VAL A 113 -17.97 -23.96 3.56
C VAL A 113 -16.96 -24.46 4.59
N SER A 114 -17.15 -24.09 5.85
CA SER A 114 -16.44 -24.72 6.96
C SER A 114 -16.93 -26.16 7.09
N ASP A 115 -16.25 -27.10 6.44
CA ASP A 115 -16.43 -28.52 6.75
C ASP A 115 -16.06 -28.73 8.23
N LYS A 116 -17.04 -29.20 8.97
CA LYS A 116 -17.01 -29.38 10.43
C LYS A 116 -16.33 -30.68 10.82
#